data_AF-A0AAE2MAD5-F1
#
_entry.id   AF-A0AAE2MAD5-F1
#
_cell.length_a   1.000
_cell.length_b   1.000
_cell.length_c   1.000
_cell.angle_alpha   90.00
_cell.angle_beta   90.00
_cell.angle_gamma   90.00
#
_symmetry.space_group_name_H-M   'P 1'
#
loop_
_entity.id
_entity.type
_entity.pdbx_description
1 polymer ?
#
loop_
_entity_poly.entity_id
_entity_poly.type
_entity_poly.pdbx_seq_one_letter_code
_entity_poly.pdbx_strand_id
1 'polypeptide(L)'
;EELDAIGVISQLDARALELLVEAYTEYRHHCETLDREGYTYAVYSDDDADEGKEREIRMIKPHPAAMMKADAWKRLRAMLAEFGMTPSSRSKVSKDKPDDDDLLSQFLNSRD
;
A
#
# COMPACT_ATOMS: atom_id res chain seq x y z
N GLU A 1 -18.33 -5.97 8.82
CA GLU A 1 -19.41 -6.73 8.16
C GLU A 1 -19.12 -7.07 6.71
N GLU A 2 -18.64 -6.15 5.85
CA GLU A 2 -18.40 -6.48 4.43
C GLU A 2 -17.26 -7.49 4.15
N LEU A 3 -16.23 -7.56 4.99
CA LEU A 3 -15.10 -8.48 4.78
C LEU A 3 -15.38 -9.92 5.26
N ASP A 4 -16.28 -10.07 6.23
CA ASP A 4 -16.67 -11.36 6.82
C ASP A 4 -17.59 -12.14 5.86
N ALA A 5 -18.43 -11.42 5.12
CA ALA A 5 -19.36 -11.96 4.13
C ALA A 5 -18.68 -12.56 2.88
N ILE A 6 -17.35 -12.43 2.73
CA ILE A 6 -16.59 -12.94 1.58
C ILE A 6 -15.75 -14.18 2.00
N GLY A 7 -15.78 -14.59 3.28
CA GLY A 7 -15.01 -15.75 3.76
C GLY A 7 -13.49 -15.52 3.77
N VAL A 8 -13.05 -14.25 3.70
CA VAL A 8 -11.63 -13.87 3.52
C VAL A 8 -10.90 -13.70 4.86
N ILE A 9 -11.59 -13.63 6.00
CA ILE A 9 -10.93 -13.38 7.30
C ILE A 9 -10.74 -14.69 8.07
N SER A 10 -9.57 -15.29 7.92
CA SER A 10 -8.97 -16.13 8.97
C SER A 10 -8.19 -15.24 9.96
N GLN A 11 -7.80 -15.76 11.13
CA GLN A 11 -6.98 -14.98 12.09
C GLN A 11 -5.63 -14.50 11.51
N LEU A 12 -5.13 -15.14 10.44
CA LEU A 12 -3.92 -14.73 9.73
C LEU A 12 -4.11 -13.39 8.99
N ASP A 13 -5.32 -13.13 8.50
CA ASP A 13 -5.63 -11.93 7.71
C ASP A 13 -5.67 -10.67 8.57
N ALA A 14 -6.01 -10.80 9.86
CA ALA A 14 -5.96 -9.68 10.82
C ALA A 14 -4.52 -9.15 11.02
N ARG A 15 -3.55 -10.05 11.21
CA ARG A 15 -2.13 -9.66 11.38
C ARG A 15 -1.54 -9.10 10.09
N ALA A 16 -1.90 -9.67 8.94
CA ALA A 16 -1.50 -9.12 7.65
C ALA A 16 -2.11 -7.73 7.40
N LEU A 17 -3.33 -7.48 7.87
CA LEU A 17 -3.98 -6.17 7.77
C LEU A 17 -3.28 -5.14 8.68
N GLU A 18 -2.91 -5.51 9.90
CA GLU A 18 -2.13 -4.66 10.80
C GLU A 18 -0.80 -4.21 10.15
N LEU A 19 -0.07 -5.14 9.56
CA LEU A 19 1.18 -4.85 8.83
C LEU A 19 0.95 -3.94 7.62
N LEU A 20 -0.17 -4.08 6.91
CA LEU A 20 -0.54 -3.19 5.81
C LEU A 20 -0.83 -1.76 6.31
N VAL A 21 -1.55 -1.63 7.43
CA VAL A 21 -1.83 -0.33 8.07
C VAL A 21 -0.54 0.34 8.54
N GLU A 22 0.39 -0.43 9.11
CA GLU A 22 1.70 0.07 9.52
C GLU A 22 2.49 0.60 8.33
N ALA A 23 2.59 -0.17 7.25
CA ALA A 23 3.28 0.26 6.02
C ALA A 23 2.63 1.50 5.38
N TYR A 24 1.30 1.61 5.43
CA TYR A 24 0.59 2.81 4.99
C TYR A 24 0.94 4.03 5.84
N THR A 25 0.97 3.87 7.15
CA THR A 25 1.28 4.95 8.11
C THR A 25 2.72 5.45 7.90
N GLU A 26 3.68 4.54 7.73
CA GLU A 26 5.06 4.87 7.37
C GLU A 26 5.15 5.67 6.06
N TYR A 27 4.45 5.23 5.01
CA TYR A 27 4.37 5.95 3.74
C TYR A 27 3.83 7.37 3.91
N ARG A 28 2.79 7.55 4.73
CA ARG A 28 2.20 8.87 5.02
C ARG A 28 3.18 9.80 5.74
N HIS A 29 3.88 9.31 6.75
CA HIS A 29 4.90 10.09 7.45
C HIS A 29 6.04 10.54 6.53
N HIS A 30 6.48 9.69 5.61
CA HIS A 30 7.47 10.12 4.62
C HIS A 30 6.90 11.15 3.63
N CYS A 31 5.63 11.07 3.24
CA CYS A 31 4.99 12.12 2.46
C CYS A 31 5.01 13.46 3.20
N GLU A 32 4.54 13.49 4.44
CA GLU A 32 4.50 14.70 5.28
C GLU A 32 5.89 15.31 5.50
N THR A 33 6.90 14.45 5.70
CA THR A 33 8.30 14.89 5.82
C THR A 33 8.77 15.58 4.55
N LEU A 34 8.52 14.97 3.38
CA LEU A 34 8.95 15.51 2.09
C LEU A 34 8.16 16.74 1.66
N ASP A 35 6.89 16.86 2.06
CA ASP A 35 6.10 18.06 1.82
C ASP A 35 6.66 19.26 2.60
N ARG A 36 7.23 19.02 3.79
CA ARG A 36 7.87 20.05 4.62
C ARG A 36 9.32 20.35 4.21
N GLU A 37 10.11 19.33 3.93
CA GLU A 37 11.58 19.44 3.76
C GLU A 37 12.04 19.44 2.30
N GLY A 38 11.18 19.02 1.38
CA GLY A 38 11.52 18.83 -0.02
C GLY A 38 12.22 17.49 -0.29
N TYR A 39 12.33 17.15 -1.58
CA TYR A 39 12.92 15.88 -2.03
C TYR A 39 14.44 15.90 -2.11
N THR A 40 15.05 17.06 -1.96
CA THR A 40 16.49 17.24 -2.07
C THR A 40 16.96 18.32 -1.09
N TYR A 41 18.22 18.24 -0.71
CA TYR A 41 18.88 19.27 0.08
C TYR A 41 20.23 19.63 -0.54
N ALA A 42 20.61 20.90 -0.41
CA ALA A 42 21.91 21.40 -0.84
C ALA A 42 22.96 21.14 0.25
N VAL A 43 24.12 20.67 -0.18
CA VAL A 43 25.35 20.62 0.62
C VAL A 43 26.23 21.76 0.10
N TYR A 44 26.59 22.68 0.99
CA TYR A 44 27.40 23.85 0.67
C TYR A 44 28.89 23.52 0.79
N SER A 45 29.74 24.28 0.10
CA SER A 45 31.19 24.21 0.30
C SER A 45 31.57 24.75 1.69
N ASP A 46 32.65 24.18 2.25
CA ASP A 46 33.22 24.60 3.53
C ASP A 46 34.21 25.78 3.37
N ASP A 47 34.41 26.28 2.14
CA ASP A 47 35.27 27.43 1.90
C ASP A 47 34.72 28.63 2.67
N ASP A 48 35.58 29.21 3.52
CA ASP A 48 35.23 30.32 4.40
C ASP A 48 34.45 31.36 3.59
N ALA A 49 33.17 31.50 3.91
CA ALA A 49 32.37 32.58 3.39
C ALA A 49 32.98 33.87 3.93
N ASP A 50 33.88 34.50 3.15
CA ASP A 50 34.29 35.89 3.37
C ASP A 50 33.03 36.67 3.75
N GLU A 51 33.07 37.42 4.86
CA GLU A 51 31.91 38.15 5.37
C GLU A 51 31.17 38.88 4.24
N GLY A 52 30.00 38.38 3.85
CA GLY A 52 29.17 38.93 2.77
C GLY A 52 29.08 38.10 1.48
N LYS A 53 29.80 36.99 1.32
CA LYS A 53 29.60 36.06 0.17
C LYS A 53 28.60 34.96 0.51
N GLU A 54 27.65 34.72 -0.40
CA GLU A 54 26.77 33.55 -0.32
C GLU A 54 27.60 32.26 -0.45
N ARG A 55 27.31 31.27 0.40
CA ARG A 55 27.96 29.96 0.31
C ARG A 55 27.57 29.27 -0.99
N GLU A 56 28.55 28.81 -1.74
CA GLU A 56 28.28 28.09 -2.99
C GLU A 56 27.75 26.68 -2.71
N ILE A 57 26.76 26.25 -3.50
CA ILE A 57 26.22 24.89 -3.41
C ILE A 57 27.24 23.93 -4.05
N ARG A 58 27.85 23.08 -3.23
CA ARG A 58 28.78 22.04 -3.70
C ARG A 58 28.04 20.90 -4.40
N MET A 59 26.93 20.45 -3.84
CA MET A 59 26.13 19.36 -4.42
C MET A 59 24.69 19.36 -3.90
N ILE A 60 23.78 18.80 -4.70
CA ILE A 60 22.40 18.54 -4.30
C ILE A 60 22.25 17.03 -4.08
N LYS A 61 21.77 16.63 -2.89
CA LYS A 61 21.55 15.22 -2.54
C LYS A 61 20.06 14.91 -2.40
N PRO A 62 19.63 13.68 -2.72
CA PRO A 62 18.26 13.25 -2.44
C PRO A 62 18.02 13.16 -0.94
N HIS A 63 16.82 13.55 -0.52
CA HIS A 63 16.38 13.40 0.86
C HIS A 63 16.21 11.91 1.19
N PRO A 64 16.73 11.40 2.33
CA PRO A 64 16.60 9.98 2.68
C PRO A 64 15.15 9.48 2.70
N ALA A 65 14.22 10.33 3.15
CA ALA A 65 12.79 10.00 3.17
C ALA A 65 12.22 9.73 1.76
N ALA A 66 12.83 10.25 0.68
CA ALA A 66 12.37 9.98 -0.69
C ALA A 66 12.58 8.50 -1.06
N MET A 67 13.72 7.92 -0.68
CA MET A 67 13.99 6.49 -0.91
C MET A 67 13.11 5.62 -0.01
N MET A 68 12.98 5.98 1.26
CA MET A 68 12.14 5.24 2.22
C MET A 68 10.66 5.26 1.82
N LYS A 69 10.14 6.41 1.37
CA LYS A 69 8.80 6.53 0.78
C LYS A 69 8.60 5.56 -0.38
N ALA A 70 9.56 5.50 -1.30
CA ALA A 70 9.47 4.63 -2.47
C ALA A 70 9.48 3.15 -2.08
N ASP A 71 10.24 2.78 -1.05
CA ASP A 71 10.24 1.43 -0.50
C ASP A 71 8.91 1.06 0.18
N ALA A 72 8.42 1.92 1.09
CA ALA A 72 7.13 1.73 1.75
C ALA A 72 5.97 1.58 0.74
N TRP A 73 5.99 2.37 -0.33
CA TRP A 73 5.01 2.24 -1.41
C TRP A 73 5.07 0.89 -2.13
N LYS A 74 6.27 0.34 -2.37
CA LYS A 74 6.42 -0.99 -2.99
C LYS A 74 5.86 -2.08 -2.09
N ARG A 75 6.17 -2.03 -0.78
CA ARG A 75 5.62 -2.96 0.22
C ARG A 75 4.09 -2.89 0.26
N LEU A 76 3.53 -1.68 0.29
CA LEU A 76 2.08 -1.47 0.27
C LEU A 76 1.43 -2.07 -0.99
N ARG A 77 1.98 -1.82 -2.18
CA ARG A 77 1.48 -2.40 -3.43
C ARG A 77 1.51 -3.93 -3.43
N ALA A 78 2.56 -4.54 -2.88
CA ALA A 78 2.66 -5.99 -2.78
C ALA A 78 1.55 -6.55 -1.88
N MET A 79 1.39 -6.00 -0.67
CA MET A 79 0.36 -6.45 0.26
C MET A 79 -1.07 -6.23 -0.26
N LEU A 80 -1.34 -5.13 -0.97
CA LEU A 80 -2.63 -4.89 -1.60
C LEU A 80 -3.02 -5.96 -2.62
N ALA A 81 -2.04 -6.58 -3.29
CA ALA A 81 -2.29 -7.66 -4.24
C ALA A 81 -2.74 -8.94 -3.55
N GLU A 82 -2.14 -9.27 -2.39
CA GLU A 82 -2.47 -10.44 -1.56
C GLU A 82 -3.91 -10.37 -1.02
N PHE A 83 -4.37 -9.19 -0.63
CA PHE A 83 -5.75 -8.98 -0.15
C PHE A 83 -6.82 -8.91 -1.25
N GLY A 84 -6.47 -9.17 -2.51
CA GLY A 84 -7.47 -9.07 -3.58
C GLY A 84 -7.86 -7.63 -3.96
N MET A 85 -7.17 -6.61 -3.42
CA MET A 85 -7.59 -5.21 -3.55
C MET A 85 -7.14 -4.54 -4.86
N THR A 86 -6.42 -5.25 -5.73
CA THR A 86 -6.08 -4.76 -7.07
C THR A 86 -7.13 -5.18 -8.09
N PRO A 87 -7.37 -4.40 -9.17
CA PRO A 87 -8.30 -4.79 -10.24
C PRO A 87 -8.02 -6.19 -10.82
N SER A 88 -6.75 -6.56 -10.95
CA SER A 88 -6.29 -7.87 -11.42
C SER A 88 -6.52 -9.00 -10.41
N SER A 89 -6.52 -8.71 -9.11
CA SER A 89 -6.77 -9.72 -8.08
C SER A 89 -8.27 -9.96 -7.86
N ARG A 90 -9.13 -8.94 -8.09
CA ARG A 90 -10.59 -9.05 -7.91
C ARG A 90 -11.26 -10.07 -8.83
N SER A 91 -10.68 -10.36 -10.00
CA SER A 91 -11.22 -11.36 -10.93
C SER A 91 -11.16 -12.80 -10.38
N LYS A 92 -10.35 -13.05 -9.36
CA LYS A 92 -10.25 -14.36 -8.67
C LYS A 92 -11.14 -14.47 -7.44
N VAL A 93 -11.75 -13.37 -6.99
CA VAL A 93 -12.70 -13.36 -5.87
C VAL A 93 -14.08 -13.62 -6.45
N SER A 94 -14.36 -14.89 -6.74
CA SER A 94 -15.73 -15.31 -7.05
C SER A 94 -16.51 -15.31 -5.75
N LYS A 95 -17.63 -14.58 -5.69
CA LYS A 95 -18.65 -14.91 -4.70
C LYS A 95 -19.12 -16.31 -5.06
N ASP A 96 -18.94 -17.27 -4.17
CA ASP A 96 -19.70 -18.50 -4.26
C ASP A 96 -21.16 -18.07 -4.33
N LYS A 97 -21.77 -18.23 -5.51
CA LYS A 97 -23.23 -18.19 -5.56
C LYS A 97 -23.65 -19.32 -4.63
N PRO A 98 -24.59 -19.08 -3.70
CA PRO A 98 -25.21 -20.21 -3.01
C PRO A 98 -25.64 -21.19 -4.09
N ASP A 99 -25.25 -22.46 -3.94
CA ASP A 99 -25.61 -23.53 -4.87
C ASP A 99 -27.08 -23.32 -5.24
N ASP A 100 -27.30 -22.97 -6.51
CA ASP A 100 -28.63 -22.79 -7.05
C ASP A 100 -29.23 -24.19 -6.92
N ASP A 101 -30.07 -24.39 -5.90
CA ASP A 101 -30.66 -25.69 -5.54
C ASP A 101 -30.94 -26.44 -6.82
N ASP A 102 -30.19 -27.53 -7.04
CA ASP A 102 -30.05 -28.19 -8.33
C ASP A 102 -31.42 -28.32 -9.01
N LEU A 103 -31.67 -27.44 -9.98
CA LEU A 103 -32.98 -27.30 -10.64
C LEU A 103 -33.43 -28.64 -11.25
N LEU A 104 -32.47 -29.50 -11.57
CA LEU A 104 -32.68 -30.86 -12.01
C LEU A 104 -33.23 -31.74 -10.88
N SER A 105 -32.67 -31.65 -9.67
CA SER A 105 -33.17 -32.35 -8.47
C SER A 105 -34.60 -31.91 -8.10
N GLN A 106 -34.92 -30.62 -8.18
CA GLN A 106 -36.30 -30.14 -7.97
C GLN A 106 -37.27 -30.65 -9.06
N PHE A 107 -36.83 -30.67 -10.32
CA PHE A 107 -37.63 -31.19 -11.43
C PHE A 107 -37.91 -32.69 -11.29
N LEU A 108 -36.90 -33.48 -10.90
CA LEU A 108 -37.04 -34.93 -10.69
C LEU A 108 -37.99 -35.24 -9.53
N ASN A 109 -37.89 -34.51 -8.42
CA ASN A 109 -38.77 -34.71 -7.26
C ASN A 109 -40.23 -34.23 -7.48
N SER A 110 -40.49 -33.43 -8.51
CA SER A 110 -41.84 -32.95 -8.84
C SER A 110 -42.68 -33.93 -9.68
N ARG A 111 -42.10 -35.07 -10.08
CA ARG A 111 -42.72 -36.06 -10.97
C ARG A 111 -43.10 -37.38 -10.29
N ASP A 112 -42.77 -37.54 -9.01
CA ASP A 112 -43.27 -38.62 -8.13
C ASP A 112 -44.51 -38.15 -7.36
#